data_AF-A0A2N1RSH1-F1
#
_entry.id   AF-A0A2N1RSH1-F1
#
_cell.length_a   1.000
_cell.length_b   1.000
_cell.length_c   1.000
_cell.angle_alpha   90.00
_cell.angle_beta   90.00
_cell.angle_gamma   90.00
#
_symmetry.space_group_name_H-M   'P 1'
#
loop_
_entity.id
_entity.type
_entity.pdbx_description
1 polymer ?
#
loop_
_entity_poly.entity_id
_entity_poly.type
_entity_poly.pdbx_seq_one_letter_code
_entity_poly.pdbx_strand_id
1 'polypeptide(L)'
;MIRKFMISGLLFILFTGNYLYAQNDPVKNADDISAFEKRFKAVDESMNYLKTENVDSNDIITLYTESESLFREVKYASELKDYDMTIRFLSHKLSILEEKSLERVALAKRMDLIYILMVGFGTVIILVMSGYSIYMYSRRK
;
A
#
# COMPACT_ATOMS: atom_id res chain seq x y z
N MET A 1 -13.74 60.38 -21.55
CA MET A 1 -14.37 59.04 -21.66
C MET A 1 -13.36 57.88 -21.67
N ILE A 2 -12.21 58.01 -22.36
CA ILE A 2 -11.21 56.94 -22.54
C ILE A 2 -10.57 56.41 -21.23
N ARG A 3 -10.35 57.28 -20.23
CA ARG A 3 -9.75 56.89 -18.94
C ARG A 3 -10.56 55.88 -18.13
N LYS A 4 -11.90 55.86 -18.26
CA LYS A 4 -12.77 54.94 -17.51
C LYS A 4 -12.76 53.53 -18.09
N PHE A 5 -12.58 53.39 -19.41
CA PHE A 5 -12.46 52.09 -20.08
C PHE A 5 -11.14 51.38 -19.74
N MET A 6 -10.06 52.13 -19.60
CA MET A 6 -8.74 51.55 -19.31
C MET A 6 -8.63 50.97 -17.89
N ILE A 7 -9.30 51.59 -16.91
CA ILE A 7 -9.36 51.10 -15.52
C ILE A 7 -10.24 49.84 -15.42
N SER A 8 -11.34 49.78 -16.20
CA SER A 8 -12.21 48.61 -16.27
C SER A 8 -11.52 47.38 -16.88
N GLY A 9 -10.72 47.57 -17.93
CA GLY A 9 -9.94 46.48 -18.55
C GLY A 9 -8.85 45.93 -17.62
N LEU A 10 -8.19 46.79 -16.84
CA LEU A 10 -7.14 46.37 -15.90
C LEU A 10 -7.71 45.59 -14.71
N LEU A 11 -8.89 45.98 -14.22
CA LEU A 11 -9.62 45.22 -13.20
C LEU A 11 -10.05 43.84 -13.68
N PHE A 12 -10.46 43.71 -14.95
CA PHE A 12 -10.84 42.43 -15.52
C PHE A 12 -9.65 41.46 -15.61
N ILE A 13 -8.46 41.95 -15.97
CA ILE A 13 -7.22 41.13 -16.02
C ILE A 13 -6.78 40.72 -14.61
N LEU A 14 -6.93 41.58 -13.60
CA LEU A 14 -6.64 41.22 -12.21
C LEU A 14 -7.65 40.23 -11.62
N PHE A 15 -8.91 40.27 -12.09
CA PHE A 15 -9.94 39.32 -11.65
C PHE A 15 -9.76 37.94 -12.29
N THR A 16 -9.43 37.87 -13.57
CA THR A 16 -9.16 36.59 -14.25
C THR A 16 -7.82 35.98 -13.83
N GLY A 17 -6.79 36.80 -13.60
CA GLY A 17 -5.50 36.34 -13.08
C GLY A 17 -5.60 35.73 -11.68
N ASN A 18 -6.43 36.28 -10.79
CA ASN A 18 -6.66 35.71 -9.46
C ASN A 18 -7.50 34.44 -9.47
N TYR A 19 -8.46 34.30 -10.40
CA TYR A 19 -9.25 33.06 -10.53
C TYR A 19 -8.39 31.86 -10.95
N LEU A 20 -7.35 32.08 -11.75
CA LEU A 20 -6.38 31.05 -12.14
C LEU A 20 -5.43 30.67 -11.00
N TYR A 21 -5.09 31.61 -10.12
CA TYR A 21 -4.22 31.34 -8.96
C TYR A 21 -4.92 30.64 -7.79
N ALA A 22 -6.25 30.82 -7.64
CA ALA A 22 -7.01 30.25 -6.53
C ALA A 22 -7.34 28.75 -6.68
N GLN A 23 -7.00 28.12 -7.82
CA GLN A 23 -7.32 26.71 -8.07
C GLN A 23 -6.21 25.73 -7.63
N ASN A 24 -5.00 26.23 -7.38
CA ASN A 24 -3.86 25.43 -6.91
C ASN A 24 -3.54 25.79 -5.46
N ASP A 25 -4.38 25.36 -4.51
CA ASP A 25 -4.08 25.50 -3.08
C ASP A 25 -2.94 24.53 -2.69
N PRO A 26 -1.73 25.02 -2.38
CA PRO A 26 -0.58 24.17 -2.05
C PRO A 26 -0.79 23.37 -0.75
N VAL A 27 -1.72 23.81 0.11
CA VAL A 27 -2.08 23.16 1.37
C VAL A 27 -2.78 21.82 1.14
N LYS A 28 -3.65 21.72 0.12
CA LYS A 28 -4.37 20.48 -0.19
C LYS A 28 -3.43 19.38 -0.71
N ASN A 29 -2.40 19.78 -1.47
CA ASN A 29 -1.41 18.85 -2.02
C ASN A 29 -0.52 18.23 -0.93
N ALA A 30 -0.16 18.99 0.11
CA ALA A 30 0.71 18.50 1.18
C ALA A 30 0.03 17.41 2.03
N ASP A 31 -1.26 17.59 2.35
CA ASP A 31 -2.03 16.63 3.14
C ASP A 31 -2.22 15.31 2.38
N ASP A 32 -2.59 15.38 1.10
CA ASP A 32 -2.75 14.22 0.23
C ASP A 32 -1.44 13.43 0.08
N ILE A 33 -0.32 14.13 -0.16
CA ILE A 33 1.01 13.51 -0.26
C ILE A 33 1.36 12.79 1.04
N SER A 34 1.14 13.41 2.20
CA SER A 34 1.43 12.80 3.50
C SER A 34 0.57 11.56 3.78
N ALA A 35 -0.68 11.56 3.32
CA ALA A 35 -1.57 10.42 3.44
C ALA A 35 -1.07 9.24 2.58
N PHE A 36 -0.64 9.50 1.35
CA PHE A 36 -0.06 8.48 0.48
C PHE A 36 1.25 7.91 1.04
N GLU A 37 2.14 8.74 1.59
CA GLU A 37 3.38 8.25 2.21
C GLU A 37 3.12 7.26 3.34
N LYS A 38 2.11 7.52 4.19
CA LYS A 38 1.72 6.59 5.25
C LYS A 38 1.20 5.26 4.70
N ARG A 39 0.43 5.31 3.62
CA ARG A 39 -0.11 4.12 2.95
C ARG A 39 1.00 3.29 2.31
N PHE A 40 1.92 3.91 1.59
CA PHE A 40 3.11 3.24 1.05
C PHE A 40 3.93 2.58 2.15
N LYS A 41 4.13 3.25 3.28
CA LYS A 41 4.85 2.66 4.42
C LYS A 41 4.17 1.39 4.96
N ALA A 42 2.85 1.37 5.06
CA ALA A 42 2.12 0.17 5.48
C ALA A 42 2.26 -0.99 4.48
N VAL A 43 2.29 -0.67 3.18
CA VAL A 43 2.56 -1.67 2.13
C VAL A 43 4.01 -2.16 2.20
N ASP A 44 4.98 -1.28 2.45
CA ASP A 44 6.39 -1.64 2.62
C ASP A 44 6.59 -2.63 3.78
N GLU A 45 5.93 -2.40 4.91
CA GLU A 45 5.96 -3.33 6.05
C GLU A 45 5.41 -4.71 5.66
N SER A 46 4.32 -4.74 4.88
CA SER A 46 3.72 -5.98 4.36
C SER A 46 4.64 -6.69 3.37
N MET A 47 5.28 -5.95 2.45
CA MET A 47 6.22 -6.51 1.49
C MET A 47 7.49 -7.04 2.16
N ASN A 48 7.99 -6.36 3.19
CA ASN A 48 9.14 -6.83 3.96
C ASN A 48 8.83 -8.13 4.70
N TYR A 49 7.62 -8.29 5.24
CA TYR A 49 7.15 -9.56 5.80
C TYR A 49 7.17 -10.67 4.74
N LEU A 50 6.52 -10.45 3.60
CA LEU A 50 6.44 -11.46 2.52
C LEU A 50 7.82 -11.87 2.00
N LYS A 51 8.74 -10.91 1.89
CA LYS A 51 10.14 -11.17 1.50
C LYS A 51 10.87 -12.02 2.53
N THR A 52 10.65 -11.76 3.82
CA THR A 52 11.28 -12.53 4.91
C THR A 52 10.78 -13.98 4.92
N GLU A 53 9.48 -14.17 4.68
CA GLU A 53 8.85 -15.48 4.57
C GLU A 53 9.04 -16.16 3.19
N ASN A 54 9.86 -15.57 2.30
CA ASN A 54 10.14 -16.06 0.94
C ASN A 54 8.87 -16.36 0.10
N VAL A 55 7.81 -15.58 0.32
CA VAL A 55 6.54 -15.71 -0.40
C VAL A 55 6.64 -15.02 -1.76
N ASP A 56 6.26 -15.71 -2.84
CA ASP A 56 6.22 -15.10 -4.17
C ASP A 56 5.24 -13.91 -4.19
N SER A 57 5.78 -12.75 -4.53
CA SER A 57 5.11 -11.44 -4.45
C SER A 57 5.33 -10.63 -5.74
N ASN A 58 5.70 -11.27 -6.85
CA ASN A 58 6.06 -10.59 -8.10
C ASN A 58 4.93 -9.72 -8.68
N ASP A 59 3.68 -10.16 -8.52
CA ASP A 59 2.47 -9.42 -8.89
C ASP A 59 2.29 -8.14 -8.05
N ILE A 60 2.55 -8.22 -6.74
CA ILE A 60 2.49 -7.08 -5.82
C ILE A 60 3.63 -6.09 -6.09
N ILE A 61 4.85 -6.58 -6.33
CA ILE A 61 6.01 -5.74 -6.64
C ILE A 61 5.75 -4.89 -7.88
N THR A 62 5.17 -5.48 -8.93
CA THR A 62 4.83 -4.76 -10.16
C THR A 62 3.83 -3.63 -9.89
N LEU A 63 2.76 -3.91 -9.16
CA LEU A 63 1.76 -2.91 -8.77
C LEU A 63 2.33 -1.82 -7.87
N TYR A 64 3.25 -2.18 -6.98
CA TYR A 64 3.97 -1.25 -6.12
C TYR A 64 4.81 -0.28 -6.96
N THR A 65 5.64 -0.77 -7.88
CA THR A 65 6.49 0.07 -8.74
C THR A 65 5.67 1.02 -9.60
N GLU A 66 4.56 0.55 -10.17
CA GLU A 66 3.64 1.41 -10.94
C GLU A 66 3.02 2.51 -10.07
N SER A 67 2.58 2.17 -8.86
CA SER A 67 1.98 3.12 -7.92
C SER A 67 3.00 4.14 -7.41
N GLU A 68 4.24 3.70 -7.14
CA GLU A 68 5.34 4.55 -6.72
C GLU A 68 5.73 5.55 -7.83
N SER A 69 5.74 5.12 -9.09
CA SER A 69 5.96 6.01 -10.24
C SER A 69 4.91 7.12 -10.30
N LEU A 70 3.62 6.75 -10.20
CA LEU A 70 2.51 7.71 -10.20
C LEU A 70 2.57 8.66 -8.99
N PHE A 71 2.97 8.15 -7.82
CA PHE A 71 3.15 8.97 -6.65
C PHE A 71 4.28 9.99 -6.81
N ARG A 72 5.41 9.60 -7.43
CA ARG A 72 6.50 10.53 -7.76
C ARG A 72 6.03 11.61 -8.73
N GLU A 73 5.24 11.27 -9.73
CA GLU A 73 4.66 12.24 -10.66
C GLU A 73 3.77 13.25 -9.91
N VAL A 74 2.88 12.77 -9.04
CA VAL A 74 2.03 13.63 -8.19
C VAL A 74 2.84 14.52 -7.25
N LYS A 75 3.92 13.99 -6.65
CA LYS A 75 4.74 14.70 -5.66
C LYS A 75 5.62 15.78 -6.26
N TYR A 76 6.12 15.59 -7.47
CA TYR A 76 7.13 16.47 -8.08
C TYR A 76 6.63 17.28 -9.28
N ALA A 77 5.47 16.97 -9.85
CA ALA A 77 4.93 17.77 -10.95
C ALA A 77 4.33 19.09 -10.43
N SER A 78 4.90 20.19 -10.89
CA SER A 78 4.49 21.55 -10.54
C SER A 78 3.10 21.92 -11.07
N GLU A 79 2.71 21.34 -12.22
CA GLU A 79 1.42 21.56 -12.87
C GLU A 79 0.92 20.26 -13.51
N LEU A 80 0.12 19.50 -12.75
CA LEU A 80 -0.64 18.39 -13.30
C LEU A 80 -1.97 18.91 -13.84
N LYS A 81 -2.13 18.88 -15.16
CA LYS A 81 -3.37 19.29 -15.85
C LYS A 81 -4.62 18.59 -15.29
N ASP A 82 -4.46 17.35 -14.83
CA ASP A 82 -5.54 16.51 -14.29
C ASP A 82 -5.21 15.96 -12.88
N TYR A 83 -4.66 16.81 -11.99
CA TYR A 83 -4.21 16.41 -10.65
C TYR A 83 -5.26 15.59 -9.86
N ASP A 84 -6.53 16.04 -9.82
CA ASP A 84 -7.61 15.34 -9.09
C ASP A 84 -7.86 13.92 -9.65
N MET A 85 -7.75 13.75 -10.97
CA MET A 85 -7.89 12.45 -11.62
C MET A 85 -6.73 11.53 -11.26
N THR A 86 -5.50 12.04 -11.30
CA THR A 86 -4.29 11.29 -10.95
C THR A 86 -4.30 10.86 -9.48
N ILE A 87 -4.71 11.74 -8.56
CA ILE A 87 -4.87 11.43 -7.13
C ILE A 87 -5.88 10.31 -6.91
N ARG A 88 -7.06 10.38 -7.56
CA ARG A 88 -8.08 9.32 -7.46
C ARG A 88 -7.58 8.00 -8.01
N PHE A 89 -6.90 8.05 -9.15
CA PHE A 89 -6.33 6.86 -9.78
C PHE A 89 -5.24 6.22 -8.91
N LEU A 90 -4.34 7.03 -8.36
CA LEU A 90 -3.32 6.58 -7.41
C LEU A 90 -3.95 5.99 -6.15
N SER A 91 -4.97 6.65 -5.59
CA SER A 91 -5.69 6.16 -4.41
C SER A 91 -6.34 4.80 -4.64
N HIS A 92 -6.94 4.60 -5.81
CA HIS A 92 -7.52 3.32 -6.20
C HIS A 92 -6.45 2.23 -6.39
N LYS A 93 -5.34 2.52 -7.07
CA LYS A 93 -4.22 1.60 -7.21
C LYS A 93 -3.63 1.20 -5.85
N LEU A 94 -3.44 2.16 -4.95
CA LEU A 94 -2.98 1.91 -3.59
C LEU A 94 -3.96 1.06 -2.78
N SER A 95 -5.27 1.26 -2.96
CA SER A 95 -6.28 0.43 -2.28
C SER A 95 -6.19 -1.03 -2.70
N ILE A 96 -6.04 -1.28 -4.01
CA ILE A 96 -5.84 -2.64 -4.54
C ILE A 96 -4.53 -3.23 -4.01
N LEU A 97 -3.47 -2.42 -3.97
CA LEU A 97 -2.16 -2.85 -3.51
C LEU A 97 -2.18 -3.24 -2.02
N GLU A 98 -2.80 -2.41 -1.18
CA GLU A 98 -3.01 -2.68 0.23
C GLU A 98 -3.80 -3.97 0.43
N GLU A 99 -4.95 -4.10 -0.23
CA GLU A 99 -5.80 -5.29 -0.15
C GLU A 99 -5.03 -6.56 -0.53
N LYS A 100 -4.35 -6.55 -1.67
CA LYS A 100 -3.53 -7.70 -2.13
C LYS A 100 -2.39 -8.01 -1.15
N SER A 101 -1.70 -6.99 -0.65
CA SER A 101 -0.60 -7.20 0.29
C SER A 101 -1.08 -7.84 1.59
N LEU A 102 -2.20 -7.37 2.14
CA LEU A 102 -2.80 -7.92 3.36
C LEU A 102 -3.33 -9.33 3.14
N GLU A 103 -3.96 -9.60 2.00
CA GLU A 103 -4.43 -10.93 1.64
C GLU A 103 -3.26 -11.92 1.59
N ARG A 104 -2.15 -11.57 0.92
CA ARG A 104 -0.96 -12.43 0.86
C ARG A 104 -0.34 -12.66 2.23
N VAL A 105 -0.23 -11.61 3.06
CA VAL A 105 0.28 -11.74 4.43
C VAL A 105 -0.62 -12.67 5.25
N ALA A 106 -1.94 -12.53 5.12
CA ALA A 106 -2.89 -13.40 5.82
C ALA A 106 -2.79 -14.85 5.35
N LEU A 107 -2.62 -15.09 4.04
CA LEU A 107 -2.41 -16.43 3.49
C LEU A 107 -1.11 -17.06 4.00
N ALA A 108 0.00 -16.31 3.99
CA ALA A 108 1.28 -16.78 4.52
C ALA A 108 1.15 -17.21 5.99
N LYS A 109 0.60 -16.33 6.85
CA LYS A 109 0.38 -16.64 8.27
C LYS A 109 -0.52 -17.85 8.49
N ARG A 110 -1.55 -18.03 7.66
CA ARG A 110 -2.43 -19.21 7.73
C ARG A 110 -1.69 -20.49 7.36
N MET A 111 -0.84 -20.45 6.33
CA MET A 111 0.00 -21.60 5.97
C MET A 111 0.96 -21.98 7.09
N ASP A 112 1.61 -21.00 7.73
CA ASP A 112 2.49 -21.25 8.86
C ASP A 112 1.76 -21.92 10.03
N LEU A 113 0.55 -21.43 10.34
CA LEU A 113 -0.27 -22.01 11.40
C LEU A 113 -0.64 -23.46 11.08
N ILE A 114 -1.08 -23.73 9.84
CA ILE A 114 -1.38 -25.09 9.39
C ILE A 114 -0.14 -25.99 9.48
N TYR A 115 1.02 -25.48 9.10
CA TYR A 115 2.28 -26.20 9.18
C TYR A 115 2.64 -26.57 10.63
N ILE A 116 2.55 -25.60 11.55
CA ILE A 116 2.80 -25.83 12.98
C ILE A 116 1.85 -26.91 13.53
N LEU A 117 0.57 -26.86 13.17
CA LEU A 117 -0.39 -27.90 13.57
C LEU A 117 0.00 -29.27 13.01
N MET A 118 0.33 -29.35 11.72
CA MET A 118 0.72 -30.60 11.07
C MET A 118 1.96 -31.23 11.74
N VAL A 119 3.00 -30.43 11.99
CA VAL A 119 4.22 -30.88 12.69
C VAL A 119 3.91 -31.28 14.13
N GLY A 120 3.08 -30.51 14.82
CA GLY A 120 2.63 -30.81 16.18
C GLY A 120 1.94 -32.16 16.28
N PHE A 121 0.95 -32.43 15.40
CA PHE A 121 0.26 -33.71 15.35
C PHE A 121 1.22 -34.87 15.02
N GLY A 122 2.11 -34.70 14.03
CA GLY A 122 3.12 -35.71 13.69
C GLY A 122 4.03 -36.05 14.89
N THR A 123 4.47 -35.04 15.63
CA THR A 123 5.33 -35.20 16.80
C THR A 123 4.61 -35.98 17.91
N VAL A 124 3.34 -35.66 18.19
CA VAL A 124 2.53 -36.37 19.19
C VAL A 124 2.37 -37.85 18.83
N ILE A 125 2.09 -38.17 17.56
CA ILE A 125 1.94 -39.56 17.11
C ILE A 125 3.23 -40.34 17.34
N ILE A 126 4.39 -39.76 16.99
CA ILE A 126 5.69 -40.38 17.18
C ILE A 126 5.97 -40.64 18.67
N LEU A 127 5.66 -39.68 19.54
CA LEU A 127 5.83 -39.82 20.99
C LEU A 127 4.94 -40.94 21.57
N VAL A 128 3.68 -41.01 21.17
CA VAL A 128 2.75 -42.06 21.61
C VAL A 128 3.22 -43.45 21.17
N MET A 129 3.64 -43.59 19.90
CA MET A 129 4.15 -44.85 19.36
C MET A 129 5.44 -45.30 20.04
N SER A 130 6.34 -44.35 20.29
CA SER A 130 7.60 -44.59 21.01
C SER A 130 7.34 -45.02 22.46
N GLY A 131 6.47 -44.30 23.17
CA GLY A 131 6.07 -44.63 24.54
C GLY A 131 5.38 -45.99 24.64
N TYR A 132 4.49 -46.31 23.70
CA TYR A 132 3.84 -47.61 23.62
C TYR A 132 4.84 -48.75 23.42
N SER A 133 5.83 -48.54 22.53
CA SER A 133 6.88 -49.53 22.26
C SER A 133 7.74 -49.81 23.50
N ILE A 134 8.11 -48.77 24.25
CA ILE A 134 8.84 -48.91 25.52
C ILE A 134 7.99 -49.64 26.56
N TYR A 135 6.73 -49.25 26.73
CA TYR A 135 5.81 -49.90 27.67
C TYR A 135 5.65 -51.39 27.38
N MET A 136 5.47 -51.74 26.11
CA MET A 136 5.28 -53.12 25.69
C MET A 136 6.55 -53.95 25.86
N TYR A 137 7.73 -53.38 25.60
CA TYR A 137 9.02 -54.02 25.87
C TYR A 137 9.23 -54.30 27.35
N SER A 138 8.94 -53.33 28.23
CA SER A 138 9.07 -53.50 29.68
C SER A 138 8.13 -54.56 30.25
N ARG A 139 6.96 -54.79 29.63
CA ARG A 139 6.01 -55.83 30.05
C ARG A 139 6.44 -57.25 29.65
N ARG A 140 7.33 -57.40 28.66
CA ARG A 140 7.80 -58.73 28.19
C ARG A 140 8.97 -59.28 29.00
N LYS A 141 9.69 -58.43 29.74
CA LYS A 141 10.72 -58.84 30.70
C LYS A 141 10.10 -59.06 32.07
#